data_AF-A0AAD9XAR6-F1
#
_entry.id   AF-A0AAD9XAR6-F1
#
_cell.length_a   1.000
_cell.length_b   1.000
_cell.length_c   1.000
_cell.angle_alpha   90.00
_cell.angle_beta   90.00
_cell.angle_gamma   90.00
#
_symmetry.space_group_name_H-M   'P 1'
#
loop_
_entity.id
_entity.type
_entity.pdbx_description
1 polymer ?
#
loop_
_entity_poly.entity_id
_entity_poly.type
_entity_poly.pdbx_seq_one_letter_code
_entity_poly.pdbx_strand_id
1 'polypeptide(L)'
;MNLTHSTWLVLLFPYNLPPLRCMKKPYTFISLIIPGPKIPGNDIDVYLRPLIDELYELWENGVNTYDVSTNQNFQMNAAVIWTINDFPAYVNLSG
;
A
#
# COMPACT_ATOMS: atom_id res chain seq x y z
N MET A 1 30.08 -5.18 -2.69
CA MET A 1 29.22 -5.23 -1.49
C MET A 1 28.17 -6.31 -1.72
N ASN A 2 28.27 -7.45 -1.04
CA ASN A 2 27.22 -8.46 -1.07
C ASN A 2 26.11 -8.00 -0.12
N LEU A 3 24.99 -7.51 -0.65
CA LEU A 3 23.80 -7.26 0.15
C LEU A 3 23.22 -8.64 0.51
N THR A 4 23.55 -9.13 1.71
CA THR A 4 23.07 -10.41 2.26
C THR A 4 21.59 -10.39 2.63
N HIS A 5 20.92 -9.24 2.47
CA HIS A 5 19.51 -9.04 2.77
C HIS A 5 18.85 -8.24 1.65
N SER A 6 17.69 -8.70 1.19
CA SER A 6 16.77 -7.89 0.38
C SER A 6 15.38 -7.98 0.99
N THR A 7 14.55 -7.01 0.65
CA THR A 7 13.21 -6.86 1.21
C THR A 7 12.30 -6.34 0.11
N TRP A 8 11.08 -6.84 0.06
CA TRP A 8 10.03 -6.35 -0.80
C TRP A 8 9.14 -5.42 0.01
N LEU A 9 8.80 -4.27 -0.56
CA LEU A 9 8.00 -3.26 0.11
C LEU A 9 6.70 -3.05 -0.66
N VAL A 10 5.59 -2.98 0.07
CA VAL A 10 4.31 -2.53 -0.47
C VAL A 10 4.06 -1.12 0.04
N LEU A 11 4.16 -0.16 -0.87
CA LEU A 11 4.01 1.26 -0.57
C LEU A 11 2.63 1.76 -1.01
N LEU A 12 1.96 2.51 -0.13
CA LEU A 12 0.71 3.18 -0.44
C LEU A 12 0.93 4.69 -0.56
N PHE A 13 0.26 5.29 -1.53
CA PHE A 13 0.30 6.72 -1.82
C PHE A 13 -1.13 7.29 -1.83
N PRO A 14 -1.44 8.31 -1.02
CA PRO A 14 -2.76 8.92 -0.98
C PRO A 14 -2.91 9.90 -2.16
N TYR A 15 -3.71 9.50 -3.14
CA TYR A 15 -3.93 10.27 -4.37
C TYR A 15 -4.97 11.40 -4.23
N ASN A 16 -5.52 11.62 -3.04
CA ASN A 16 -6.36 12.78 -2.74
C ASN A 16 -5.57 14.09 -2.60
N LEU A 17 -4.24 14.01 -2.46
CA LEU A 17 -3.35 15.18 -2.38
C LEU A 17 -2.93 15.66 -3.77
N PRO A 18 -2.59 16.96 -3.93
CA PRO A 18 -2.04 17.48 -5.18
C PRO A 18 -0.81 16.68 -5.65
N PRO A 19 -0.55 16.55 -6.97
CA PRO A 19 0.53 15.73 -7.51
C PRO A 19 1.92 16.04 -6.93
N LEU A 20 2.18 17.32 -6.62
CA LEU A 20 3.43 17.79 -6.01
C LEU A 20 3.62 17.35 -4.55
N ARG A 21 2.59 16.80 -3.89
CA ARG A 21 2.62 16.36 -2.49
C ARG A 21 2.45 14.86 -2.33
N CYS A 22 1.58 14.21 -3.11
CA CYS A 22 1.18 12.82 -2.87
C CYS A 22 2.35 11.82 -2.82
N MET A 23 3.45 12.07 -3.51
CA MET A 23 4.65 11.23 -3.52
C MET A 23 5.78 11.72 -2.59
N LYS A 24 5.55 12.73 -1.75
CA LYS A 24 6.54 13.15 -0.76
C LYS A 24 6.60 12.16 0.39
N LYS A 25 7.80 11.97 0.95
CA LYS A 25 8.09 11.05 2.08
C LYS A 25 7.07 11.09 3.23
N PRO A 26 6.54 12.23 3.69
CA PRO A 26 5.54 12.26 4.76
C PRO A 26 4.19 11.60 4.42
N TYR A 27 3.92 11.40 3.13
CA TYR A 27 2.68 10.83 2.62
C TYR A 27 2.90 9.46 1.97
N THR A 28 4.06 8.82 2.22
CA THR A 28 4.34 7.46 1.78
C THR A 28 4.15 6.52 2.95
N PHE A 29 3.23 5.57 2.82
CA PHE A 29 2.97 4.58 3.86
C PHE A 29 3.61 3.25 3.47
N ILE A 30 4.43 2.69 4.36
CA ILE A 30 4.93 1.32 4.23
C ILE A 30 3.86 0.42 4.84
N SER A 31 3.07 -0.24 3.98
CA SER A 31 1.99 -1.12 4.42
C SER A 31 2.48 -2.52 4.76
N LEU A 32 3.41 -3.06 3.95
CA LEU A 32 3.97 -4.39 4.16
C LEU A 32 5.48 -4.37 3.91
N ILE A 33 6.18 -5.19 4.72
CA ILE A 33 7.61 -5.48 4.59
C ILE A 33 7.73 -6.99 4.47
N ILE A 34 7.98 -7.48 3.27
CA ILE A 34 8.07 -8.92 2.98
C ILE A 34 9.57 -9.29 2.90
N PRO A 35 10.06 -10.20 3.74
CA PRO A 35 11.46 -10.61 3.72
C PRO A 35 11.86 -11.25 2.38
N GLY A 36 12.95 -10.76 1.78
CA GLY A 36 13.65 -11.44 0.69
C GLY A 36 14.76 -12.37 1.21
N PRO A 37 15.61 -12.95 0.35
CA PRO A 37 15.84 -12.59 -1.05
C PRO A 37 15.04 -13.39 -2.08
N LYS A 38 14.31 -14.41 -1.63
CA LYS A 38 13.49 -15.22 -2.53
C LYS A 38 12.22 -14.45 -2.91
N ILE A 39 11.82 -14.64 -4.16
CA ILE A 39 10.55 -14.14 -4.68
C ILE A 39 9.44 -14.88 -3.92
N PRO A 40 8.40 -14.20 -3.40
CA PRO A 40 7.30 -14.85 -2.68
C PRO A 40 6.52 -15.82 -3.56
N GLY A 41 6.51 -15.60 -4.88
CA GLY A 41 5.90 -16.52 -5.84
C GLY A 41 4.40 -16.63 -5.58
N ASN A 42 3.91 -17.86 -5.50
CA ASN A 42 2.50 -18.13 -5.24
C ASN A 42 2.03 -17.66 -3.86
N ASP A 43 2.93 -17.45 -2.89
CA ASP A 43 2.57 -17.03 -1.53
C ASP A 43 2.33 -15.51 -1.41
N ILE A 44 2.46 -14.75 -2.50
CA ILE A 44 2.27 -13.29 -2.48
C ILE A 44 0.87 -12.89 -2.00
N ASP A 45 -0.15 -13.68 -2.32
CA ASP A 45 -1.53 -13.47 -1.92
C ASP A 45 -1.71 -13.58 -0.40
N VAL A 46 -1.01 -14.52 0.24
CA VAL A 46 -0.98 -14.67 1.70
C VAL A 46 -0.39 -13.43 2.36
N TYR A 47 0.71 -12.89 1.82
CA TYR A 47 1.32 -11.67 2.34
C TYR A 47 0.44 -10.44 2.16
N LEU A 48 -0.29 -10.34 1.03
CA LEU A 48 -1.15 -9.20 0.74
C LEU A 48 -2.49 -9.25 1.48
N ARG A 49 -2.91 -10.41 1.98
CA ARG A 49 -4.21 -10.61 2.64
C ARG A 49 -4.56 -9.54 3.69
N PRO A 50 -3.68 -9.20 4.65
CA PRO A 50 -4.02 -8.21 5.67
C PRO A 50 -4.30 -6.83 5.07
N LEU A 51 -3.52 -6.42 4.08
CA LEU A 51 -3.72 -5.15 3.37
C LEU A 51 -5.04 -5.16 2.58
N ILE A 52 -5.35 -6.27 1.92
CA ILE A 52 -6.61 -6.41 1.16
C ILE A 52 -7.82 -6.33 2.10
N ASP A 53 -7.77 -7.00 3.24
CA ASP A 53 -8.86 -7.00 4.22
C ASP A 53 -9.09 -5.58 4.79
N GLU A 54 -8.02 -4.84 5.12
CA GLU A 54 -8.12 -3.42 5.55
C GLU A 54 -8.68 -2.51 4.44
N LEU A 55 -8.23 -2.69 3.20
CA LEU A 55 -8.75 -1.92 2.06
C LEU A 55 -10.24 -2.22 1.81
N TYR A 56 -10.67 -3.46 2.00
CA TYR A 56 -12.07 -3.84 1.88
C TYR A 56 -12.92 -3.21 2.99
N GLU A 57 -12.43 -3.19 4.23
CA GLU A 57 -13.11 -2.49 5.33
C GLU A 57 -13.22 -0.97 5.09
N LEU A 58 -12.14 -0.35 4.60
CA LEU A 58 -12.14 1.07 4.21
C LEU A 58 -13.10 1.37 3.05
N TRP A 59 -13.31 0.42 2.14
CA TRP A 59 -14.25 0.58 1.05
C TRP A 59 -15.71 0.45 1.52
N GLU A 60 -16.05 -0.65 2.19
CA GLU A 60 -17.42 -1.00 2.58
C GLU A 60 -17.95 -0.13 3.73
N ASN A 61 -17.17 -0.01 4.80
CA ASN A 61 -17.59 0.67 6.02
C ASN A 61 -17.00 2.08 6.10
N GLY A 62 -15.76 2.25 5.64
CA GLY A 62 -14.96 3.45 5.88
C GLY A 62 -14.58 3.60 7.36
N VAL A 63 -13.82 4.65 7.68
CA VAL A 63 -13.37 4.94 9.05
C VAL A 63 -13.56 6.41 9.41
N ASN A 64 -14.07 6.67 10.61
CA ASN A 64 -14.23 8.03 11.12
C ASN A 64 -12.86 8.69 11.32
N THR A 65 -12.56 9.70 10.51
CA THR A 65 -11.24 10.34 10.42
C THR A 65 -11.35 11.82 10.69
N TYR A 66 -10.41 12.36 11.47
CA TYR A 66 -10.34 13.78 11.76
C TYR A 66 -9.60 14.52 10.64
N ASP A 67 -10.24 15.52 10.05
CA ASP A 67 -9.62 16.44 9.09
C ASP A 67 -9.20 17.74 9.80
N VAL A 68 -7.88 17.95 9.86
CA VAL A 68 -7.27 19.15 10.47
C VAL A 68 -7.62 20.43 9.71
N SER A 69 -7.87 20.33 8.40
CA SER A 69 -8.14 21.52 7.56
C SER A 69 -9.54 22.09 7.79
N THR A 70 -10.53 21.22 8.00
CA THR A 70 -11.92 21.59 8.28
C THR A 70 -12.26 21.56 9.77
N ASN A 71 -11.35 21.04 10.60
CA ASN A 71 -11.52 20.88 12.06
C ASN A 71 -12.75 20.04 12.42
N GLN A 72 -13.04 19.03 11.59
CA GLN A 72 -14.22 18.18 11.67
C GLN A 72 -13.86 16.72 11.37
N ASN A 73 -14.70 15.81 11.87
CA ASN A 73 -14.64 14.41 11.51
C ASN A 73 -15.41 14.16 10.21
N PHE A 74 -14.90 13.26 9.38
CA PHE A 74 -15.60 12.75 8.20
C PHE A 74 -15.45 11.23 8.11
N GLN A 75 -16.39 10.59 7.42
CA GLN A 75 -16.27 9.18 7.08
C GLN A 75 -15.31 9.03 5.91
N MET A 76 -14.13 8.46 6.16
CA MET A 76 -13.12 8.24 5.13
C MET A 76 -13.30 6.86 4.51
N ASN A 77 -13.54 6.83 3.21
CA ASN A 77 -13.46 5.62 2.39
C ASN A 77 -12.22 5.68 1.49
N ALA A 78 -11.65 4.52 1.18
CA ALA A 78 -10.47 4.40 0.32
C ALA A 78 -10.68 3.35 -0.77
N ALA A 79 -10.06 3.57 -1.93
CA ALA A 79 -10.05 2.64 -3.05
C ALA A 79 -8.68 2.64 -3.72
N VAL A 80 -8.27 1.48 -4.25
CA VAL A 80 -7.05 1.35 -5.05
C VAL A 80 -7.35 1.69 -6.50
N ILE A 81 -6.63 2.66 -7.08
CA ILE A 81 -6.83 3.05 -8.48
C ILE A 81 -5.94 2.22 -9.42
N TRP A 82 -4.66 2.05 -9.08
CA TRP A 82 -3.72 1.22 -9.82
C TRP A 82 -2.56 0.80 -8.94
N THR A 83 -1.87 -0.26 -9.35
CA THR A 83 -0.61 -0.71 -8.74
C THR A 83 0.55 -0.46 -9.69
N ILE A 84 1.71 -0.07 -9.15
CA ILE A 84 2.96 0.01 -9.91
C ILE A 84 3.89 -1.06 -9.36
N ASN A 85 4.32 -1.96 -10.22
CA ASN A 85 5.10 -3.14 -9.86
C ASN A 85 6.38 -3.15 -10.70
N ASP A 86 7.48 -3.60 -10.11
CA ASP A 86 8.66 -3.98 -10.89
C ASP A 86 8.41 -5.33 -11.60
N PHE A 87 9.32 -5.75 -12.49
CA PHE A 87 9.14 -6.99 -13.24
C PHE A 87 9.00 -8.23 -12.33
N PRO A 88 9.81 -8.40 -11.28
CA PRO A 88 9.63 -9.52 -10.35
C PRO A 88 8.28 -9.52 -9.62
N ALA A 89 7.78 -8.37 -9.15
CA ALA A 89 6.46 -8.29 -8.52
C ALA A 89 5.35 -8.58 -9.53
N TYR A 90 5.48 -8.07 -10.75
CA TYR A 90 4.51 -8.31 -11.80
C TYR A 90 4.32 -9.80 -12.09
N VAL A 91 5.40 -10.58 -12.18
CA VAL A 91 5.33 -12.03 -12.41
C VAL A 91 4.56 -12.77 -11.31
N ASN A 92 4.70 -12.36 -10.05
CA ASN A 92 3.95 -13.00 -8.96
C ASN A 92 2.48 -12.60 -8.93
N LEU A 93 2.17 -11.38 -9.36
CA LEU A 93 0.81 -10.83 -9.32
C LEU A 93 0.01 -11.17 -10.59
N SER A 94 0.68 -11.49 -11.71
CA SER A 94 0.02 -11.65 -13.00
C SER A 94 -0.71 -12.97 -13.20
N GLY A 95 -0.47 -13.98 -12.35
CA GLY A 95 -1.10 -15.30 -12.46
C GLY A 95 -0.58 -16.12 -13.64
#